data_AF-A0AAU7W9K3-F1
#
_entry.id   AF-A0AAU7W9K3-F1
#
_cell.length_a   1.000
_cell.length_b   1.000
_cell.length_c   1.000
_cell.angle_alpha   90.00
_cell.angle_beta   90.00
_cell.angle_gamma   90.00
#
_symmetry.space_group_name_H-M   'P 1'
#
loop_
_entity.id
_entity.type
_entity.pdbx_description
1 polymer ?
#
loop_
_entity_poly.entity_id
_entity_poly.type
_entity_poly.pdbx_seq_one_letter_code
_entity_poly.pdbx_strand_id
1 'polypeptide(L)'
;MGAQQSTHSRSAVRPEIQALRAIAVSAVVLHHGWPAVAPAGYMGVDVFFVVSGFLITGLLLREHERSGRISLGRFYLRRARRILPAAVVVLAAVSAATVAFVPKTEWFQWFREIVASALYVENWQLVADSQNPARDDLASTPVQHYWSLSVEEQFYLVWPLLLILALWFAAKRGRGATPTLLIALGVVTAGSFALSVATTAADHNIAYFSTLTRTWEFGVGGLLAVATAHGRASGTPALRAAASWAGLALIALPILVFHDEAAFPGLVVLLPVAGALAVIWARMPQPRWSPAALLRLAPVQWTGDLSYSLYLWHWPIIMLAPYVTGIPSPPWIMVLLVVLSFAVSDLSKRCIEDPFRRQGTRLGSRPVLLLGGLAVAMALVVGAGTVAPGVARDQLACERDG
;
A
#
# COMPACT_ATOMS: atom_id res chain seq x y z
N MET A 1 28.39 25.39 34.52
CA MET A 1 27.41 25.71 33.47
C MET A 1 27.47 24.61 32.41
N GLY A 2 26.64 23.58 32.55
CA GLY A 2 26.62 22.43 31.63
C GLY A 2 25.59 22.63 30.53
N ALA A 3 26.05 22.85 29.31
CA ALA A 3 25.19 22.87 28.13
C ALA A 3 24.73 21.44 27.82
N GLN A 4 23.48 21.12 28.17
CA GLN A 4 22.80 19.93 27.67
C GLN A 4 22.58 20.10 26.16
N GLN A 5 23.42 19.47 25.35
CA GLN A 5 23.16 19.30 23.93
C GLN A 5 21.99 18.31 23.77
N SER A 6 20.82 18.85 23.46
CA SER A 6 19.66 18.09 23.01
C SER A 6 19.98 17.46 21.64
N THR A 7 20.42 16.21 21.63
CA THR A 7 20.53 15.44 20.39
C THR A 7 19.14 15.21 19.83
N HIS A 8 18.75 16.00 18.83
CA HIS A 8 17.57 15.73 18.02
C HIS A 8 17.71 14.35 17.39
N SER A 9 17.02 13.35 17.95
CA SER A 9 16.85 12.03 17.37
C SER A 9 16.14 12.16 16.01
N ARG A 10 16.92 12.20 14.92
CA ARG A 10 16.40 11.88 13.59
C ARG A 10 15.86 10.46 13.69
N SER A 11 14.60 10.23 13.33
CA SER A 11 14.04 8.88 13.29
C SER A 11 14.93 7.98 12.43
N ALA A 12 15.66 7.06 13.06
CA ALA A 12 16.56 6.15 12.35
C ALA A 12 15.75 5.33 11.33
N VAL A 13 16.19 5.35 10.07
CA VAL A 13 15.64 4.47 9.03
C VAL A 13 15.79 3.03 9.51
N ARG A 14 14.70 2.25 9.42
CA ARG A 14 14.64 0.83 9.82
C ARG A 14 14.94 -0.02 8.57
N PRO A 15 16.18 -0.52 8.37
CA PRO A 15 16.57 -1.15 7.10
C PRO A 15 15.80 -2.44 6.80
N GLU A 16 15.38 -3.17 7.82
CA GLU A 16 14.55 -4.37 7.68
C GLU A 16 13.15 -4.04 7.13
N ILE A 17 12.56 -2.91 7.55
CA ILE A 17 11.26 -2.47 7.05
C ILE A 17 11.40 -2.03 5.59
N GLN A 18 12.51 -1.36 5.28
CA GLN A 18 12.82 -0.98 3.91
C GLN A 18 13.01 -2.21 3.00
N ALA A 19 13.68 -3.25 3.50
CA ALA A 19 13.85 -4.49 2.75
C ALA A 19 12.53 -5.23 2.56
N LEU A 20 11.64 -5.27 3.57
CA LEU A 20 10.29 -5.82 3.41
C LEU A 20 9.50 -5.09 2.31
N ARG A 21 9.57 -3.75 2.28
CA ARG A 21 8.94 -2.96 1.21
C ARG A 21 9.53 -3.30 -0.16
N ALA A 22 10.83 -3.54 -0.25
CA ALA A 22 11.50 -3.93 -1.48
C ALA A 22 11.05 -5.31 -1.97
N ILE A 23 11.01 -6.29 -1.07
CA ILE A 23 10.54 -7.65 -1.36
C ILE A 23 9.08 -7.62 -1.82
N ALA A 24 8.23 -6.91 -1.07
CA ALA A 24 6.81 -6.77 -1.35
C ALA A 24 6.53 -6.17 -2.73
N VAL A 25 7.12 -5.02 -3.08
CA VAL A 25 6.90 -4.42 -4.42
C VAL A 25 7.51 -5.27 -5.52
N SER A 26 8.66 -5.91 -5.28
CA SER A 26 9.30 -6.74 -6.30
C SER A 26 8.45 -7.97 -6.60
N ALA A 27 7.82 -8.58 -5.59
CA ALA A 27 6.88 -9.69 -5.78
C ALA A 27 5.69 -9.28 -6.64
N VAL A 28 5.10 -8.11 -6.39
CA VAL A 28 3.98 -7.59 -7.20
C VAL A 28 4.42 -7.32 -8.65
N VAL A 29 5.55 -6.66 -8.85
CA VAL A 29 6.08 -6.37 -10.20
C VAL A 29 6.41 -7.67 -10.95
N LEU A 30 6.99 -8.65 -10.27
CA LEU A 30 7.27 -9.97 -10.85
C LEU A 30 5.99 -10.72 -11.21
N HIS A 31 4.94 -10.65 -10.39
CA HIS A 31 3.65 -11.26 -10.70
C HIS A 31 3.03 -10.66 -11.96
N HIS A 32 3.04 -9.34 -12.09
CA HIS A 32 2.50 -8.65 -13.25
C HIS A 32 3.34 -8.83 -14.53
N GLY A 33 4.67 -8.93 -14.41
CA GLY A 33 5.54 -9.12 -15.58
C GLY A 33 5.73 -10.57 -16.00
N TRP A 34 5.86 -11.47 -15.02
CA TRP A 34 6.14 -12.90 -15.20
C TRP A 34 5.36 -13.73 -14.18
N PRO A 35 4.03 -13.88 -14.34
CA PRO A 35 3.19 -14.57 -13.37
C PRO A 35 3.62 -16.01 -13.11
N ALA A 36 4.23 -16.70 -14.08
CA ALA A 36 4.78 -18.03 -13.89
C ALA A 36 5.97 -18.09 -12.88
N VAL A 37 6.67 -16.97 -12.66
CA VAL A 37 7.81 -16.87 -11.72
C VAL A 37 7.32 -16.55 -10.31
N ALA A 38 6.28 -15.72 -10.19
CA ALA A 38 5.70 -15.29 -8.92
C ALA A 38 4.16 -15.39 -8.99
N PRO A 39 3.60 -16.61 -9.03
CA PRO A 39 2.16 -16.84 -9.24
C PRO A 39 1.30 -16.16 -8.18
N ALA A 40 1.80 -16.08 -6.93
CA ALA A 40 1.14 -15.39 -5.85
C ALA A 40 1.88 -14.11 -5.41
N GLY A 41 2.57 -13.42 -6.33
CA GLY A 41 3.31 -12.20 -5.98
C GLY A 41 2.43 -11.02 -5.54
N TYR A 42 1.11 -11.08 -5.79
CA TYR A 42 0.13 -10.18 -5.16
C TYR A 42 0.16 -10.25 -3.62
N MET A 43 0.62 -11.36 -3.02
CA MET A 43 0.83 -11.49 -1.58
C MET A 43 1.87 -10.51 -1.00
N GLY A 44 2.64 -9.85 -1.86
CA GLY A 44 3.47 -8.71 -1.46
C GLY A 44 2.63 -7.57 -0.85
N VAL A 45 1.37 -7.42 -1.27
CA VAL A 45 0.45 -6.41 -0.71
C VAL A 45 0.18 -6.68 0.78
N ASP A 46 0.05 -7.94 1.20
CA ASP A 46 -0.18 -8.32 2.60
C ASP A 46 1.01 -7.90 3.49
N VAL A 47 2.23 -8.03 2.97
CA VAL A 47 3.44 -7.55 3.64
C VAL A 47 3.40 -6.02 3.79
N PHE A 48 2.91 -5.28 2.78
CA PHE A 48 2.70 -3.84 2.90
C PHE A 48 1.68 -3.49 3.98
N PHE A 49 0.55 -4.19 4.06
CA PHE A 49 -0.48 -3.95 5.07
C PHE A 49 0.06 -4.11 6.49
N VAL A 50 0.82 -5.19 6.76
CA VAL A 50 1.49 -5.38 8.06
C VAL A 50 2.47 -4.26 8.37
N VAL A 51 3.33 -3.89 7.42
CA VAL A 51 4.31 -2.80 7.58
C VAL A 51 3.60 -1.48 7.87
N SER A 52 2.53 -1.17 7.15
CA SER A 52 1.74 0.05 7.30
C SER A 52 1.07 0.12 8.67
N GLY A 53 0.44 -0.97 9.11
CA GLY A 53 -0.14 -1.08 10.45
C GLY A 53 0.89 -0.85 11.56
N PHE A 54 2.08 -1.46 11.44
CA PHE A 54 3.18 -1.28 12.39
C PHE A 54 3.69 0.17 12.44
N LEU A 55 3.95 0.76 11.27
CA LEU A 55 4.52 2.11 11.18
C LEU A 55 3.54 3.19 11.67
N ILE A 56 2.27 3.12 11.27
CA ILE A 56 1.25 4.11 11.65
C ILE A 56 0.90 4.01 13.12
N THR A 57 0.69 2.81 13.64
CA THR A 57 0.43 2.61 15.07
C THR A 57 1.61 3.15 15.89
N GLY A 58 2.84 2.77 15.55
CA GLY A 58 4.02 3.27 16.25
C GLY A 58 4.21 4.79 16.14
N LEU A 59 3.86 5.40 15.01
CA LEU A 59 3.90 6.86 14.83
C LEU A 59 2.91 7.57 15.77
N LEU A 60 1.68 7.07 15.84
CA LEU A 60 0.61 7.64 16.66
C LEU A 60 0.90 7.49 18.15
N LEU A 61 1.40 6.32 18.58
CA LEU A 61 1.80 6.08 19.96
C LEU A 61 2.94 7.00 20.39
N ARG A 62 4.01 7.15 19.56
CA ARG A 62 5.10 8.09 19.85
C ARG A 62 4.62 9.55 19.91
N GLU A 63 3.64 9.93 19.09
CA GLU A 63 3.05 11.28 19.15
C GLU A 63 2.29 11.48 20.48
N HIS A 64 1.52 10.49 20.90
CA HIS A 64 0.81 10.49 22.17
C HIS A 64 1.76 10.52 23.37
N GLU A 65 2.78 9.66 23.40
CA GLU A 65 3.81 9.63 24.44
C GLU A 65 4.50 11.00 24.59
N ARG A 66 4.81 11.67 23.48
CA ARG A 66 5.50 12.96 23.50
C ARG A 66 4.61 14.14 23.87
N SER A 67 3.32 14.11 23.53
CA SER A 67 2.46 15.30 23.59
C SER A 67 1.14 15.13 24.34
N GLY A 68 0.88 13.93 24.89
CA GLY A 68 -0.37 13.57 25.57
C GLY A 68 -1.58 13.44 24.64
N ARG A 69 -1.44 13.69 23.34
CA ARG A 69 -2.55 13.67 22.37
C ARG A 69 -2.10 13.23 20.98
N ILE A 70 -3.06 12.78 20.18
CA ILE A 70 -2.87 12.48 18.75
C ILE A 70 -3.51 13.61 17.95
N SER A 71 -2.75 14.29 17.09
CA SER A 71 -3.29 15.34 16.22
C SER A 71 -3.70 14.78 14.85
N LEU A 72 -5.00 14.60 14.64
CA LEU A 72 -5.55 14.11 13.37
C LEU A 72 -5.18 15.02 12.20
N GLY A 73 -5.30 16.35 12.35
CA GLY A 73 -4.93 17.29 11.30
C GLY A 73 -3.46 17.18 10.88
N ARG A 74 -2.53 17.04 11.84
CA ARG A 74 -1.10 16.83 11.53
C ARG A 74 -0.85 15.46 10.92
N PHE A 75 -1.58 14.44 11.36
CA PHE A 75 -1.50 13.09 10.80
C PHE A 75 -1.90 13.08 9.32
N TYR A 76 -3.11 13.54 9.00
CA TYR A 76 -3.63 13.55 7.63
C TYR A 76 -2.84 14.48 6.72
N LEU A 77 -2.38 15.63 7.20
CA LEU A 77 -1.52 16.51 6.41
C LEU A 77 -0.19 15.84 6.01
N ARG A 78 0.42 15.04 6.90
CA ARG A 78 1.64 14.28 6.57
C ARG A 78 1.37 13.17 5.54
N ARG A 79 0.22 12.49 5.66
CA ARG A 79 -0.19 11.45 4.70
C ARG A 79 -0.50 12.07 3.34
N ALA A 80 -1.32 13.11 3.29
CA ALA A 80 -1.67 13.83 2.06
C ALA A 80 -0.43 14.28 1.28
N ARG A 81 0.57 14.88 1.94
CA ARG A 81 1.82 15.31 1.30
C ARG A 81 2.69 14.17 0.78
N ARG A 82 2.54 12.96 1.33
CA ARG A 82 3.33 11.80 0.94
C ARG A 82 2.71 11.06 -0.26
N ILE A 83 1.39 11.10 -0.40
CA ILE A 83 0.64 10.19 -1.27
C ILE A 83 0.00 10.94 -2.43
N LEU A 84 -0.82 11.94 -2.13
CA LEU A 84 -1.66 12.61 -3.13
C LEU A 84 -0.86 13.18 -4.31
N PRO A 85 0.32 13.82 -4.14
CA PRO A 85 1.04 14.37 -5.29
C PRO A 85 1.37 13.33 -6.36
N ALA A 86 1.93 12.18 -5.97
CA ALA A 86 2.31 11.14 -6.93
C ALA A 86 1.07 10.43 -7.50
N ALA A 87 0.08 10.13 -6.65
CA ALA A 87 -1.18 9.51 -7.09
C ALA A 87 -1.91 10.37 -8.13
N VAL A 88 -2.03 11.68 -7.92
CA VAL A 88 -2.66 12.62 -8.87
C VAL A 88 -1.93 12.64 -10.20
N VAL A 89 -0.59 12.69 -10.20
CA VAL A 89 0.18 12.71 -11.44
C VAL A 89 -0.01 11.41 -12.23
N VAL A 90 0.02 10.27 -11.57
CA VAL A 90 -0.17 8.97 -12.23
C VAL A 90 -1.59 8.89 -12.81
N LEU A 91 -2.62 9.21 -12.03
CA LEU A 91 -4.01 9.16 -12.51
C LEU A 91 -4.25 10.14 -13.67
N ALA A 92 -3.66 11.34 -13.61
CA ALA A 92 -3.74 12.30 -14.72
C ALA A 92 -3.01 11.80 -15.98
N ALA A 93 -1.83 11.18 -15.82
CA ALA A 93 -1.07 10.60 -16.93
C ALA A 93 -1.81 9.42 -17.57
N VAL A 94 -2.42 8.55 -16.75
CA VAL A 94 -3.26 7.45 -17.24
C VAL A 94 -4.48 7.98 -17.96
N SER A 95 -5.21 8.95 -17.40
CA SER A 95 -6.34 9.60 -18.08
C SER A 95 -5.94 10.16 -19.46
N ALA A 96 -4.81 10.86 -19.55
CA ALA A 96 -4.32 11.38 -20.83
C ALA A 96 -3.95 10.26 -21.81
N ALA A 97 -3.29 9.20 -21.33
CA ALA A 97 -2.93 8.05 -22.16
C ALA A 97 -4.18 7.28 -22.65
N THR A 98 -5.21 7.14 -21.82
CA THR A 98 -6.50 6.53 -22.21
C THR A 98 -7.12 7.29 -23.38
N VAL A 99 -7.18 8.62 -23.30
CA VAL A 99 -7.70 9.45 -24.40
C VAL A 99 -6.86 9.30 -25.67
N ALA A 100 -5.54 9.20 -25.54
CA ALA A 100 -4.62 9.19 -26.67
C ALA A 100 -4.52 7.84 -27.39
N PHE A 101 -4.58 6.72 -26.67
CA PHE A 101 -4.19 5.41 -27.20
C PHE A 101 -5.25 4.31 -27.07
N VAL A 102 -6.23 4.46 -26.17
CA VAL A 102 -7.17 3.37 -25.84
C VAL A 102 -8.45 3.49 -26.66
N PRO A 103 -9.00 2.40 -27.21
CA PRO A 103 -10.28 2.41 -27.91
C PRO A 103 -11.42 2.93 -27.04
N LYS A 104 -12.31 3.75 -27.63
CA LYS A 104 -13.47 4.35 -26.96
C LYS A 104 -14.39 3.33 -26.28
N THR A 105 -14.42 2.09 -26.77
CA THR A 105 -15.21 0.99 -26.20
C THR A 105 -14.79 0.61 -24.79
N GLU A 106 -13.53 0.85 -24.41
CA GLU A 106 -12.99 0.52 -23.08
C GLU A 106 -13.02 1.70 -22.10
N TRP A 107 -13.24 2.93 -22.61
CA TRP A 107 -13.17 4.15 -21.82
C TRP A 107 -14.09 4.14 -20.61
N PHE A 108 -15.28 3.54 -20.73
CA PHE A 108 -16.23 3.48 -19.63
C PHE A 108 -15.64 2.78 -18.40
N GLN A 109 -15.04 1.59 -18.58
CA GLN A 109 -14.48 0.85 -17.46
C GLN A 109 -13.23 1.54 -16.91
N TRP A 110 -12.32 1.94 -17.79
CA TRP A 110 -11.04 2.55 -17.40
C TRP A 110 -11.24 3.86 -16.63
N PHE A 111 -12.09 4.77 -17.12
CA PHE A 111 -12.33 6.02 -16.42
C PHE A 111 -13.13 5.86 -15.13
N ARG A 112 -14.01 4.85 -15.05
CA ARG A 112 -14.72 4.55 -13.82
C ARG A 112 -13.77 4.08 -12.71
N GLU A 113 -12.81 3.20 -13.02
CA GLU A 113 -11.77 2.79 -12.08
C GLU A 113 -10.78 3.93 -11.78
N ILE A 114 -10.46 4.82 -12.75
CA ILE A 114 -9.69 6.04 -12.46
C ILE A 114 -10.41 6.94 -11.45
N VAL A 115 -11.72 7.13 -11.59
CA VAL A 115 -12.54 7.91 -10.66
C VAL A 115 -12.60 7.25 -9.28
N ALA A 116 -12.83 5.93 -9.23
CA ALA A 116 -12.89 5.21 -7.96
C ALA A 116 -11.52 5.20 -7.25
N SER A 117 -10.42 5.08 -8.01
CA SER A 117 -9.04 5.23 -7.52
C SER A 117 -8.74 6.63 -7.01
N ALA A 118 -9.19 7.68 -7.70
CA ALA A 118 -9.05 9.07 -7.28
C ALA A 118 -9.76 9.36 -5.95
N LEU A 119 -10.88 8.66 -5.70
CA LEU A 119 -11.70 8.78 -4.49
C LEU A 119 -11.30 7.78 -3.39
N TYR A 120 -10.28 6.93 -3.61
CA TYR A 120 -9.88 5.85 -2.70
C TYR A 120 -11.02 4.87 -2.34
N VAL A 121 -11.85 4.55 -3.33
CA VAL A 121 -12.94 3.56 -3.25
C VAL A 121 -12.86 2.48 -4.33
N GLU A 122 -11.72 2.38 -5.03
CA GLU A 122 -11.46 1.40 -6.10
C GLU A 122 -11.76 -0.02 -5.66
N ASN A 123 -11.38 -0.36 -4.44
CA ASN A 123 -11.62 -1.69 -3.88
C ASN A 123 -13.11 -2.03 -3.80
N TRP A 124 -13.98 -1.07 -3.45
CA TRP A 124 -15.43 -1.29 -3.41
C TRP A 124 -16.06 -1.27 -4.80
N GLN A 125 -15.47 -0.51 -5.73
CA GLN A 125 -15.85 -0.58 -7.15
C GLN A 125 -15.59 -1.99 -7.70
N LEU A 126 -14.44 -2.59 -7.39
CA LEU A 126 -14.10 -3.95 -7.80
C LEU A 126 -14.96 -5.02 -7.11
N VAL A 127 -15.33 -4.84 -5.83
CA VAL A 127 -16.35 -5.70 -5.18
C VAL A 127 -17.68 -5.64 -5.94
N ALA A 128 -18.12 -4.45 -6.34
CA ALA A 128 -19.37 -4.32 -7.09
C ALA A 128 -19.27 -4.94 -8.50
N ASP A 129 -18.11 -4.82 -9.14
CA ASP A 129 -17.87 -5.38 -10.47
C ASP A 129 -17.74 -6.90 -10.45
N SER A 130 -17.13 -7.48 -9.42
CA SER A 130 -17.00 -8.94 -9.28
C SER A 130 -18.33 -9.65 -9.05
N GLN A 131 -19.40 -8.91 -8.76
CA GLN A 131 -20.75 -9.43 -8.55
C GLN A 131 -21.67 -9.19 -9.75
N ASN A 132 -21.16 -8.56 -10.82
CA ASN A 132 -21.94 -8.23 -12.00
C ASN A 132 -21.79 -9.33 -13.06
N PRO A 133 -22.84 -10.13 -13.34
CA PRO A 133 -22.76 -11.20 -14.35
C PRO A 133 -22.56 -10.69 -15.79
N ALA A 134 -22.76 -9.39 -16.04
CA ALA A 134 -22.43 -8.77 -17.32
C ALA A 134 -20.94 -8.45 -17.48
N ARG A 135 -20.11 -8.77 -16.46
CA ARG A 135 -18.66 -8.59 -16.40
C ARG A 135 -18.02 -9.89 -15.92
N ASP A 136 -18.06 -10.90 -16.78
CA ASP A 136 -17.54 -12.25 -16.48
C ASP A 136 -16.00 -12.30 -16.33
N ASP A 137 -15.29 -11.27 -16.79
CA ASP A 137 -13.89 -11.03 -16.46
C ASP A 137 -13.73 -9.72 -15.69
N LEU A 138 -13.01 -9.75 -14.56
CA LEU A 138 -12.44 -8.56 -13.96
C LEU A 138 -11.27 -8.08 -14.84
N ALA A 139 -11.55 -7.81 -16.12
CA ALA A 139 -10.57 -7.37 -17.10
C ALA A 139 -9.77 -6.23 -16.49
N SER A 140 -8.47 -6.47 -16.33
CA SER A 140 -7.64 -5.56 -15.57
C SER A 140 -7.50 -4.21 -16.28
N THR A 141 -7.65 -3.12 -15.53
CA THR A 141 -7.40 -1.75 -16.00
C THR A 141 -6.02 -1.29 -15.54
N PRO A 142 -5.44 -0.22 -16.12
CA PRO A 142 -4.14 0.32 -15.71
C PRO A 142 -4.10 0.84 -14.26
N VAL A 143 -5.24 0.99 -13.58
CA VAL A 143 -5.31 1.51 -12.20
C VAL A 143 -5.92 0.53 -11.22
N GLN A 144 -6.28 -0.68 -11.65
CA GLN A 144 -6.92 -1.69 -10.80
C GLN A 144 -6.14 -1.93 -9.49
N HIS A 145 -4.80 -1.92 -9.52
CA HIS A 145 -3.92 -2.08 -8.35
C HIS A 145 -4.09 -1.01 -7.26
N TYR A 146 -4.77 0.12 -7.54
CA TYR A 146 -5.12 1.13 -6.54
C TYR A 146 -6.16 0.64 -5.51
N TRP A 147 -6.77 -0.53 -5.73
CA TRP A 147 -7.64 -1.16 -4.73
C TRP A 147 -6.92 -1.27 -3.37
N SER A 148 -5.65 -1.68 -3.36
CA SER A 148 -4.91 -1.88 -2.12
C SER A 148 -4.60 -0.55 -1.42
N LEU A 149 -4.35 0.51 -2.19
CA LEU A 149 -4.18 1.88 -1.68
C LEU A 149 -5.48 2.42 -1.11
N SER A 150 -6.62 2.08 -1.71
CA SER A 150 -7.95 2.44 -1.20
C SER A 150 -8.21 1.81 0.17
N VAL A 151 -7.92 0.51 0.31
CA VAL A 151 -7.98 -0.20 1.59
C VAL A 151 -7.05 0.46 2.62
N GLU A 152 -5.82 0.76 2.23
CA GLU A 152 -4.82 1.38 3.09
C GLU A 152 -5.22 2.79 3.57
N GLU A 153 -5.77 3.66 2.70
CA GLU A 153 -6.23 4.98 3.10
C GLU A 153 -7.50 4.93 3.96
N GLN A 154 -8.43 4.00 3.68
CA GLN A 154 -9.59 3.76 4.54
C GLN A 154 -9.16 3.31 5.95
N PHE A 155 -8.17 2.43 6.04
CA PHE A 155 -7.54 2.07 7.31
C PHE A 155 -6.95 3.31 8.01
N TYR A 156 -6.23 4.17 7.31
CA TYR A 156 -5.67 5.39 7.91
C TYR A 156 -6.70 6.41 8.36
N LEU A 157 -7.90 6.41 7.78
CA LEU A 157 -9.00 7.25 8.21
C LEU A 157 -9.58 6.80 9.56
N VAL A 158 -9.70 5.49 9.77
CA VAL A 158 -10.39 4.90 10.93
C VAL A 158 -9.41 4.61 12.07
N TRP A 159 -8.21 4.13 11.78
CA TRP A 159 -7.27 3.62 12.78
C TRP A 159 -6.84 4.66 13.84
N PRO A 160 -6.52 5.92 13.50
CA PRO A 160 -6.20 6.93 14.51
C PRO A 160 -7.36 7.19 15.48
N LEU A 161 -8.60 7.13 15.01
CA LEU A 161 -9.79 7.31 15.84
C LEU A 161 -9.95 6.16 16.84
N LEU A 162 -9.71 4.93 16.40
CA LEU A 162 -9.70 3.75 17.26
C LEU A 162 -8.66 3.87 18.38
N LEU A 163 -7.44 4.30 18.05
CA LEU A 163 -6.38 4.53 19.05
C LEU A 163 -6.76 5.63 20.04
N ILE A 164 -7.29 6.76 19.56
CA ILE A 164 -7.75 7.86 20.42
C ILE A 164 -8.82 7.38 21.39
N LEU A 165 -9.81 6.63 20.90
CA LEU A 165 -10.91 6.10 21.71
C LEU A 165 -10.39 5.12 22.77
N ALA A 166 -9.49 4.21 22.40
CA ALA A 166 -8.89 3.25 23.32
C ALA A 166 -8.06 3.94 24.41
N LEU A 167 -7.24 4.94 24.05
CA LEU A 167 -6.45 5.73 24.99
C LEU A 167 -7.33 6.57 25.92
N TRP A 168 -8.37 7.20 25.38
CA TRP A 168 -9.35 7.94 26.18
C TRP A 168 -10.07 7.03 27.17
N PHE A 169 -10.48 5.83 26.73
CA PHE A 169 -11.13 4.85 27.60
C PHE A 169 -10.20 4.36 28.70
N ALA A 170 -8.92 4.09 28.38
CA ALA A 170 -7.90 3.72 29.36
C ALA A 170 -7.77 4.80 30.46
N ALA A 171 -7.62 6.06 30.05
CA ALA A 171 -7.52 7.19 30.97
C ALA A 171 -8.79 7.36 31.83
N LYS A 172 -9.98 7.32 31.23
CA LYS A 172 -11.26 7.50 31.93
C LYS A 172 -11.55 6.39 32.95
N ARG A 173 -11.09 5.16 32.68
CA ARG A 173 -11.30 4.00 33.56
C ARG A 173 -10.13 3.73 34.51
N GLY A 174 -9.09 4.58 34.51
CA GLY A 174 -7.88 4.35 35.30
C GLY A 174 -7.14 3.05 34.94
N ARG A 175 -7.31 2.56 33.71
CA ARG A 175 -6.66 1.34 33.21
C ARG A 175 -5.35 1.66 32.51
N GLY A 176 -4.46 0.68 32.44
CA GLY A 176 -3.24 0.79 31.63
C GLY A 176 -3.55 0.99 30.14
N ALA A 177 -2.84 1.91 29.49
CA ALA A 177 -2.97 2.19 28.06
C ALA A 177 -2.64 0.96 27.20
N THR A 178 -1.52 0.28 27.49
CA THR A 178 -1.05 -0.86 26.70
C THR A 178 -2.03 -2.04 26.68
N PRO A 179 -2.53 -2.57 27.81
CA PRO A 179 -3.53 -3.64 27.78
C PRO A 179 -4.81 -3.23 27.07
N THR A 180 -5.26 -1.98 27.26
CA THR A 180 -6.48 -1.47 26.62
C THR A 180 -6.32 -1.41 25.10
N LEU A 181 -5.17 -0.94 24.60
CA LEU A 181 -4.85 -0.95 23.19
C LEU A 181 -4.77 -2.37 22.63
N LEU A 182 -4.05 -3.28 23.30
CA LEU A 182 -3.94 -4.67 22.85
C LEU A 182 -5.31 -5.35 22.73
N ILE A 183 -6.21 -5.14 23.70
CA ILE A 183 -7.57 -5.67 23.65
C ILE A 183 -8.37 -5.03 22.50
N ALA A 184 -8.39 -3.70 22.42
CA ALA A 184 -9.19 -2.99 21.41
C ALA A 184 -8.75 -3.35 19.98
N LEU A 185 -7.45 -3.29 19.71
CA LEU A 185 -6.89 -3.65 18.41
C LEU A 185 -7.03 -5.16 18.16
N GLY A 186 -6.87 -5.99 19.19
CA GLY A 186 -6.99 -7.45 19.11
C GLY A 186 -8.39 -7.89 18.71
N VAL A 187 -9.44 -7.27 19.27
CA VAL A 187 -10.84 -7.55 18.92
C VAL A 187 -11.11 -7.19 17.46
N VAL A 188 -10.71 -6.00 17.01
CA VAL A 188 -10.89 -5.58 15.61
C VAL A 188 -10.12 -6.49 14.64
N THR A 189 -8.89 -6.83 14.99
CA THR A 189 -8.03 -7.72 14.20
C THR A 189 -8.61 -9.12 14.09
N ALA A 190 -9.02 -9.73 15.22
CA ALA A 190 -9.60 -11.07 15.23
C ALA A 190 -10.94 -11.12 14.50
N GLY A 191 -11.79 -10.09 14.66
CA GLY A 191 -13.05 -9.98 13.93
C GLY A 191 -12.85 -9.86 12.42
N SER A 192 -11.91 -9.02 11.98
CA SER A 192 -11.56 -8.87 10.56
C SER A 192 -10.97 -10.17 9.97
N PHE A 193 -10.13 -10.89 10.72
CA PHE A 193 -9.59 -12.18 10.29
C PHE A 193 -10.68 -13.25 10.17
N ALA A 194 -11.57 -13.36 11.17
CA ALA A 194 -12.69 -14.29 11.12
C ALA A 194 -13.61 -13.99 9.92
N LEU A 195 -13.88 -12.71 9.65
CA LEU A 195 -14.61 -12.28 8.48
C LEU A 195 -13.86 -12.64 7.18
N SER A 196 -12.54 -12.44 7.13
CA SER A 196 -11.72 -12.85 5.98
C SER A 196 -11.90 -14.32 5.64
N VAL A 197 -11.79 -15.20 6.64
CA VAL A 197 -11.92 -16.65 6.43
C VAL A 197 -13.34 -17.01 6.00
N ALA A 198 -14.35 -16.47 6.68
CA ALA A 198 -15.75 -16.75 6.37
C ALA A 198 -16.17 -16.24 4.98
N THR A 199 -15.75 -15.02 4.61
CA THR A 199 -16.06 -14.44 3.31
C THR A 199 -15.27 -15.13 2.20
N THR A 200 -14.00 -15.51 2.41
CA THR A 200 -13.23 -16.25 1.38
C THR A 200 -13.93 -17.55 1.00
N ALA A 201 -14.49 -18.27 1.99
CA ALA A 201 -15.22 -19.52 1.74
C ALA A 201 -16.55 -19.31 0.99
N ALA A 202 -17.13 -18.10 1.05
CA ALA A 202 -18.38 -17.76 0.38
C ALA A 202 -18.16 -17.13 -1.01
N ASP A 203 -17.24 -16.16 -1.09
CA ASP A 203 -16.85 -15.42 -2.28
C ASP A 203 -15.45 -14.82 -2.09
N HIS A 204 -14.47 -15.40 -2.78
CA HIS A 204 -13.08 -14.99 -2.70
C HIS A 204 -12.83 -13.58 -3.26
N ASN A 205 -13.59 -13.12 -4.26
CA ASN A 205 -13.42 -11.78 -4.84
C ASN A 205 -13.87 -10.69 -3.86
N ILE A 206 -15.00 -10.90 -3.18
CA ILE A 206 -15.44 -9.98 -2.11
C ILE A 206 -14.39 -9.96 -1.00
N ALA A 207 -13.87 -11.12 -0.60
CA ALA A 207 -12.84 -11.21 0.45
C ALA A 207 -11.52 -10.55 0.04
N TYR A 208 -11.13 -10.63 -1.23
CA TYR A 208 -9.91 -10.04 -1.76
C TYR A 208 -9.90 -8.51 -1.69
N PHE A 209 -10.98 -7.88 -2.16
CA PHE A 209 -11.07 -6.42 -2.28
C PHE A 209 -11.66 -5.71 -1.06
N SER A 210 -12.34 -6.41 -0.14
CA SER A 210 -13.01 -5.77 0.99
C SER A 210 -12.03 -5.25 2.04
N THR A 211 -12.18 -4.00 2.45
CA THR A 211 -11.42 -3.43 3.57
C THR A 211 -11.68 -4.20 4.87
N LEU A 212 -12.89 -4.74 5.05
CA LEU A 212 -13.28 -5.41 6.29
C LEU A 212 -12.59 -6.77 6.47
N THR A 213 -12.28 -7.46 5.39
CA THR A 213 -11.58 -8.76 5.39
C THR A 213 -10.06 -8.59 5.39
N ARG A 214 -9.53 -7.42 5.01
CA ARG A 214 -8.08 -7.17 4.91
C ARG A 214 -7.50 -6.36 6.07
N THR A 215 -8.35 -5.71 6.87
CA THR A 215 -7.93 -4.86 8.01
C THR A 215 -7.09 -5.59 9.06
N TRP A 216 -7.30 -6.90 9.26
CA TRP A 216 -6.55 -7.68 10.25
C TRP A 216 -5.03 -7.68 9.99
N GLU A 217 -4.60 -7.64 8.74
CA GLU A 217 -3.17 -7.62 8.38
C GLU A 217 -2.49 -6.37 8.95
N PHE A 218 -3.11 -5.21 8.77
CA PHE A 218 -2.68 -3.97 9.42
C PHE A 218 -2.77 -4.07 10.95
N GLY A 219 -3.86 -4.65 11.45
CA GLY A 219 -4.13 -4.82 12.86
C GLY A 219 -3.04 -5.60 13.58
N VAL A 220 -2.57 -6.71 13.00
CA VAL A 220 -1.47 -7.52 13.53
C VAL A 220 -0.15 -6.74 13.55
N GLY A 221 0.15 -5.96 12.50
CA GLY A 221 1.27 -5.02 12.51
C GLY A 221 1.16 -3.98 13.64
N GLY A 222 -0.04 -3.44 13.86
CA GLY A 222 -0.33 -2.50 14.95
C GLY A 222 -0.19 -3.11 16.34
N LEU A 223 -0.65 -4.35 16.53
CA LEU A 223 -0.46 -5.10 17.77
C LEU A 223 1.03 -5.28 18.09
N LEU A 224 1.86 -5.62 17.10
CA LEU A 224 3.31 -5.71 17.29
C LEU A 224 3.92 -4.35 17.66
N ALA A 225 3.43 -3.25 17.08
CA ALA A 225 3.88 -1.91 17.45
C ALA A 225 3.54 -1.56 18.91
N VAL A 226 2.33 -1.88 19.38
CA VAL A 226 1.94 -1.69 20.79
C VAL A 226 2.80 -2.56 21.72
N ALA A 227 2.94 -3.84 21.39
CA ALA A 227 3.70 -4.80 22.21
C ALA A 227 5.19 -4.44 22.33
N THR A 228 5.76 -3.80 21.29
CA THR A 228 7.17 -3.41 21.27
C THR A 228 7.43 -1.94 21.60
N ALA A 229 6.38 -1.14 21.89
CA ALA A 229 6.50 0.30 22.14
C ALA A 229 7.42 0.62 23.33
N HIS A 230 7.35 -0.16 24.40
CA HIS A 230 8.05 0.09 25.66
C HIS A 230 9.24 -0.85 25.91
N GLY A 231 9.58 -1.73 24.96
CA GLY A 231 10.55 -2.81 25.15
C GLY A 231 11.70 -2.79 24.13
N ARG A 232 12.89 -3.19 24.57
CA ARG A 232 13.94 -3.67 23.65
C ARG A 232 13.46 -4.99 23.03
N ALA A 233 13.85 -5.27 21.78
CA ALA A 233 13.56 -6.56 21.17
C ALA A 233 14.08 -7.68 22.09
N SER A 234 13.17 -8.51 22.59
CA SER A 234 13.50 -9.66 23.40
C SER A 234 14.22 -10.72 22.54
N GLY A 235 14.98 -11.60 23.17
CA GLY A 235 15.64 -12.72 22.49
C GLY A 235 17.11 -12.50 22.12
N THR A 236 17.83 -13.62 21.99
CA THR A 236 19.24 -13.62 21.64
C THR A 236 19.44 -13.18 20.18
N PRO A 237 20.61 -12.64 19.81
CA PRO A 237 20.91 -12.29 18.41
C PRO A 237 20.74 -13.47 17.45
N ALA A 238 21.03 -14.70 17.91
CA ALA A 238 20.82 -15.93 17.14
C ALA A 238 19.34 -16.21 16.88
N LEU A 239 18.48 -16.11 17.91
CA LEU A 239 17.03 -16.29 17.73
C LEU A 239 16.45 -15.28 16.74
N ARG A 240 16.89 -14.01 16.82
CA ARG A 240 16.45 -12.96 15.90
C ARG A 240 16.93 -13.22 14.46
N ALA A 241 18.14 -13.73 14.29
CA ALA A 241 18.63 -14.13 12.97
C ALA A 241 17.86 -15.32 12.38
N ALA A 242 17.54 -16.33 13.20
CA ALA A 242 16.72 -17.47 12.80
C ALA A 242 15.29 -17.03 12.44
N ALA A 243 14.67 -16.20 13.29
CA ALA A 243 13.34 -15.63 13.04
C ALA A 243 13.30 -14.78 11.76
N SER A 244 14.36 -14.02 11.47
CA SER A 244 14.43 -13.24 10.23
C SER A 244 14.52 -14.14 8.99
N TRP A 245 15.29 -15.24 9.03
CA TRP A 245 15.34 -16.19 7.91
C TRP A 245 14.02 -16.94 7.74
N ALA A 246 13.44 -17.43 8.84
CA ALA A 246 12.12 -18.06 8.84
C ALA A 246 11.06 -17.10 8.28
N GLY A 247 11.12 -15.83 8.67
CA GLY A 247 10.18 -14.83 8.17
C GLY A 247 10.32 -14.54 6.68
N LEU A 248 11.55 -14.48 6.17
CA LEU A 248 11.80 -14.37 4.73
C LEU A 248 11.29 -15.60 3.96
N ALA A 249 11.47 -16.80 4.51
CA ALA A 249 10.95 -18.03 3.91
C ALA A 249 9.41 -18.07 3.91
N LEU A 250 8.76 -17.65 5.01
CA LEU A 250 7.30 -17.58 5.12
C LEU A 250 6.68 -16.55 4.16
N ILE A 251 7.44 -15.53 3.73
CA ILE A 251 7.02 -14.61 2.66
C ILE A 251 7.28 -15.24 1.28
N ALA A 252 8.50 -15.71 1.04
CA ALA A 252 8.92 -16.14 -0.30
C ALA A 252 8.25 -17.43 -0.77
N LEU A 253 8.06 -18.42 0.11
CA LEU A 253 7.51 -19.72 -0.27
C LEU A 253 6.10 -19.60 -0.88
N PRO A 254 5.09 -19.02 -0.23
CA PRO A 254 3.75 -18.94 -0.82
C PRO A 254 3.75 -18.11 -2.12
N ILE A 255 4.53 -17.03 -2.21
CA ILE A 255 4.66 -16.24 -3.45
C ILE A 255 5.09 -17.09 -4.64
N LEU A 256 5.98 -18.07 -4.42
CA LEU A 256 6.58 -18.89 -5.47
C LEU A 256 5.78 -20.15 -5.82
N VAL A 257 4.96 -20.68 -4.89
CA VAL A 257 4.34 -22.01 -5.05
C VAL A 257 2.82 -22.05 -4.91
N PHE A 258 2.20 -20.96 -4.45
CA PHE A 258 0.75 -20.91 -4.27
C PHE A 258 0.04 -20.57 -5.58
N HIS A 259 -1.01 -21.32 -5.91
CA HIS A 259 -1.76 -21.19 -7.16
C HIS A 259 -3.30 -21.22 -6.97
N ASP A 260 -3.79 -21.49 -5.76
CA ASP A 260 -5.22 -21.67 -5.50
C ASP A 260 -5.90 -20.33 -5.23
N GLU A 261 -6.29 -19.61 -6.29
CA GLU A 261 -6.91 -18.29 -6.18
C GLU A 261 -8.23 -18.30 -5.37
N ALA A 262 -9.00 -19.39 -5.43
CA ALA A 262 -10.26 -19.51 -4.69
C ALA A 262 -10.04 -19.62 -3.18
N ALA A 263 -8.87 -20.11 -2.75
CA ALA A 263 -8.48 -20.16 -1.34
C ALA A 263 -7.88 -18.83 -0.81
N PHE A 264 -7.69 -17.83 -1.67
CA PHE A 264 -7.11 -16.53 -1.31
C PHE A 264 -8.21 -15.48 -1.02
N PRO A 265 -8.07 -14.61 0.00
CA PRO A 265 -6.96 -14.48 0.94
C PRO A 265 -6.92 -15.58 2.02
N GLY A 266 -8.08 -16.01 2.52
CA GLY A 266 -8.23 -17.18 3.39
C GLY A 266 -7.18 -17.33 4.49
N LEU A 267 -6.79 -18.59 4.77
CA LEU A 267 -5.77 -18.91 5.78
C LEU A 267 -4.34 -18.74 5.25
N VAL A 268 -4.13 -18.79 3.94
CA VAL A 268 -2.78 -18.74 3.35
C VAL A 268 -2.06 -17.43 3.66
N VAL A 269 -2.80 -16.32 3.80
CA VAL A 269 -2.24 -15.01 4.15
C VAL A 269 -1.57 -14.98 5.53
N LEU A 270 -1.87 -15.94 6.43
CA LEU A 270 -1.14 -16.07 7.69
C LEU A 270 0.37 -16.23 7.46
N LEU A 271 0.79 -16.84 6.35
CA LEU A 271 2.20 -17.07 6.03
C LEU A 271 2.97 -15.73 5.79
N PRO A 272 2.62 -14.91 4.78
CA PRO A 272 3.31 -13.62 4.58
C PRO A 272 3.12 -12.67 5.76
N VAL A 273 1.98 -12.71 6.46
CA VAL A 273 1.76 -11.87 7.67
C VAL A 273 2.70 -12.28 8.81
N ALA A 274 2.76 -13.56 9.16
CA ALA A 274 3.67 -14.05 10.19
C ALA A 274 5.13 -13.80 9.80
N GLY A 275 5.46 -13.97 8.51
CA GLY A 275 6.79 -13.71 8.01
C GLY A 275 7.21 -12.25 8.14
N ALA A 276 6.33 -11.31 7.78
CA ALA A 276 6.57 -9.89 7.96
C ALA A 276 6.76 -9.50 9.43
N LEU A 277 5.93 -10.04 10.33
CA LEU A 277 6.09 -9.81 11.78
C LEU A 277 7.42 -10.33 12.31
N ALA A 278 7.83 -11.54 11.90
CA ALA A 278 9.07 -12.14 12.33
C ALA A 278 10.28 -11.29 11.91
N VAL A 279 10.29 -10.76 10.69
CA VAL A 279 11.34 -9.85 10.20
C VAL A 279 11.31 -8.50 10.95
N ILE A 280 10.13 -7.90 11.15
CA ILE A 280 9.99 -6.62 11.89
C ILE A 280 10.45 -6.77 13.34
N TRP A 281 10.07 -7.87 14.01
CA TRP A 281 10.47 -8.19 15.38
C TRP A 281 11.97 -8.46 15.48
N ALA A 282 12.54 -9.22 14.53
CA ALA A 282 13.96 -9.54 14.47
C ALA A 282 14.84 -8.30 14.28
N ARG A 283 14.33 -7.21 13.69
CA ARG A 283 15.09 -6.01 13.33
C ARG A 283 16.33 -6.36 12.48
N MET A 284 17.49 -5.77 12.81
CA MET A 284 18.78 -6.09 12.21
C MET A 284 19.63 -6.92 13.21
N PRO A 285 19.56 -8.26 13.19
CA PRO A 285 20.40 -9.12 14.01
C PRO A 285 21.88 -9.07 13.55
N GLN A 286 22.82 -9.29 14.49
CA GLN A 286 24.27 -9.14 14.26
C GLN A 286 25.11 -10.45 14.16
N PRO A 287 24.56 -11.69 14.22
CA PRO A 287 25.34 -12.87 13.81
C PRO A 287 25.76 -12.80 12.34
N ARG A 288 26.96 -13.33 12.01
CA ARG A 288 27.52 -13.32 10.64
C ARG A 288 26.63 -14.02 9.61
N TRP A 289 25.91 -15.07 10.02
CA TRP A 289 24.98 -15.84 9.18
C TRP A 289 23.59 -15.22 9.04
N SER A 290 23.33 -14.10 9.71
CA SER A 290 22.02 -13.46 9.66
C SER A 290 21.76 -12.82 8.28
N PRO A 291 20.48 -12.65 7.88
CA PRO A 291 20.17 -12.04 6.59
C PRO A 291 20.43 -10.53 6.58
N ALA A 292 20.88 -9.94 7.69
CA ALA A 292 21.07 -8.49 7.85
C ALA A 292 22.01 -7.89 6.78
N ALA A 293 23.02 -8.62 6.32
CA ALA A 293 23.90 -8.18 5.25
C ALA A 293 23.16 -8.03 3.91
N LEU A 294 22.33 -9.02 3.56
CA LEU A 294 21.49 -9.02 2.35
C LEU A 294 20.44 -7.90 2.41
N LEU A 295 19.76 -7.77 3.56
CA LEU A 295 18.75 -6.73 3.73
C LEU A 295 19.35 -5.32 3.62
N ARG A 296 20.64 -5.13 3.93
CA ARG A 296 21.33 -3.83 3.83
C ARG A 296 21.89 -3.49 2.45
N LEU A 297 21.83 -4.42 1.50
CA LEU A 297 22.33 -4.17 0.15
C LEU A 297 21.71 -2.89 -0.41
N ALA A 298 22.54 -2.04 -1.02
CA ALA A 298 22.08 -0.75 -1.55
C ALA A 298 20.91 -0.90 -2.55
N PRO A 299 20.90 -1.88 -3.47
CA PRO A 299 19.75 -2.11 -4.35
C PRO A 299 18.46 -2.42 -3.58
N VAL A 300 18.54 -3.25 -2.52
CA VAL A 300 17.37 -3.59 -1.69
C VAL A 300 16.84 -2.33 -0.99
N GLN A 301 17.73 -1.54 -0.40
CA GLN A 301 17.34 -0.32 0.29
C GLN A 301 16.79 0.74 -0.67
N TRP A 302 17.33 0.83 -1.89
CA TRP A 302 16.87 1.73 -2.95
C TRP A 302 15.51 1.32 -3.50
N THR A 303 15.30 0.05 -3.84
CA THR A 303 13.99 -0.47 -4.28
C THR A 303 12.94 -0.28 -3.19
N GLY A 304 13.31 -0.53 -1.94
CA GLY A 304 12.43 -0.23 -0.81
C GLY A 304 12.07 1.26 -0.75
N ASP A 305 13.00 2.17 -1.04
CA ASP A 305 12.75 3.62 -0.98
C ASP A 305 11.79 4.05 -2.09
N LEU A 306 11.96 3.42 -3.25
CA LEU A 306 11.17 3.61 -4.45
C LEU A 306 9.78 2.97 -4.39
N SER A 307 9.54 2.06 -3.43
CA SER A 307 8.42 1.11 -3.51
C SER A 307 7.05 1.74 -3.74
N TYR A 308 6.79 2.94 -3.22
CA TYR A 308 5.51 3.62 -3.41
C TYR A 308 5.36 4.11 -4.85
N SER A 309 6.30 4.91 -5.34
CA SER A 309 6.32 5.36 -6.74
C SER A 309 6.41 4.19 -7.73
N LEU A 310 7.10 3.10 -7.39
CA LEU A 310 7.14 1.88 -8.22
C LEU A 310 5.78 1.19 -8.27
N TYR A 311 5.11 1.06 -7.12
CA TYR A 311 3.76 0.50 -7.06
C TYR A 311 2.78 1.30 -7.93
N LEU A 312 2.84 2.63 -7.94
CA LEU A 312 1.94 3.43 -8.77
C LEU A 312 2.18 3.26 -10.27
N TRP A 313 3.44 3.33 -10.71
CA TRP A 313 3.77 3.43 -12.15
C TRP A 313 3.91 2.10 -12.87
N HIS A 314 4.30 1.02 -12.20
CA HIS A 314 4.64 -0.24 -12.89
C HIS A 314 3.46 -0.81 -13.69
N TRP A 315 2.27 -0.84 -13.09
CA TRP A 315 1.09 -1.45 -13.71
C TRP A 315 0.55 -0.62 -14.87
N PRO A 316 0.35 0.71 -14.76
CA PRO A 316 -0.03 1.52 -15.91
C PRO A 316 0.93 1.41 -17.09
N ILE A 317 2.25 1.39 -16.82
CA ILE A 317 3.27 1.26 -17.88
C ILE A 317 3.14 -0.08 -18.59
N ILE A 318 2.92 -1.18 -17.85
CA ILE A 318 2.75 -2.52 -18.42
C ILE A 318 1.44 -2.60 -19.22
N MET A 319 0.33 -2.10 -18.66
CA MET A 319 -1.00 -2.21 -19.25
C MET A 319 -1.20 -1.32 -20.48
N LEU A 320 -0.61 -0.14 -20.52
CA LEU A 320 -0.72 0.77 -21.67
C LEU A 320 0.18 0.36 -22.85
N ALA A 321 1.22 -0.45 -22.62
CA ALA A 321 2.21 -0.76 -23.65
C ALA A 321 1.62 -1.43 -24.92
N PRO A 322 0.69 -2.40 -24.85
CA PRO A 322 0.08 -2.98 -26.05
C PRO A 322 -0.76 -1.98 -26.85
N TYR A 323 -1.43 -1.04 -26.18
CA TYR A 323 -2.21 0.01 -26.84
C TYR A 323 -1.33 1.04 -27.55
N VAL A 324 -0.16 1.34 -26.99
CA VAL A 324 0.80 2.27 -27.60
C VAL A 324 1.59 1.62 -28.75
N THR A 325 1.96 0.35 -28.61
CA THR A 325 2.83 -0.35 -29.57
C THR A 325 2.06 -1.12 -30.64
N GLY A 326 0.77 -1.41 -30.42
CA GLY A 326 -0.06 -2.22 -31.30
C GLY A 326 0.27 -3.72 -31.30
N ILE A 327 1.17 -4.17 -30.42
CA ILE A 327 1.59 -5.58 -30.31
C ILE A 327 1.53 -6.07 -28.86
N PRO A 328 1.32 -7.38 -28.62
CA PRO A 328 1.51 -7.95 -27.29
C PRO A 328 2.94 -7.70 -26.77
N SER A 329 3.14 -7.74 -25.46
CA SER A 329 4.44 -7.55 -24.82
C SER A 329 5.24 -8.87 -24.74
N PRO A 330 6.12 -9.22 -25.69
CA PRO A 330 7.02 -10.36 -25.57
C PRO A 330 7.97 -10.21 -24.36
N PRO A 331 8.62 -11.30 -23.92
CA PRO A 331 9.45 -11.28 -22.71
C PRO A 331 10.52 -10.18 -22.67
N TRP A 332 11.14 -9.87 -23.81
CA TRP A 332 12.15 -8.80 -23.89
C TRP A 332 11.54 -7.39 -23.76
N ILE A 333 10.33 -7.16 -24.30
CA ILE A 333 9.58 -5.91 -24.07
C ILE A 333 9.23 -5.80 -22.60
N MET A 334 8.80 -6.89 -21.96
CA MET A 334 8.49 -6.87 -20.54
C MET A 334 9.68 -6.45 -19.67
N VAL A 335 10.90 -6.94 -19.97
CA VAL A 335 12.12 -6.47 -19.29
C VAL A 335 12.30 -4.96 -19.45
N LEU A 336 12.12 -4.42 -20.67
CA LEU A 336 12.22 -2.99 -20.93
C LEU A 336 11.15 -2.19 -20.17
N LEU A 337 9.90 -2.69 -20.10
CA LEU A 337 8.81 -2.04 -19.37
C LEU A 337 9.06 -2.02 -17.86
N VAL A 338 9.64 -3.09 -17.29
CA VAL A 338 10.06 -3.11 -15.89
C VAL A 338 11.18 -2.10 -15.66
N VAL A 339 12.22 -2.07 -16.50
CA VAL A 339 13.30 -1.07 -16.38
C VAL A 339 12.76 0.35 -16.50
N LEU A 340 11.85 0.59 -17.45
CA LEU A 340 11.17 1.87 -17.62
C LEU A 340 10.37 2.25 -16.37
N SER A 341 9.68 1.28 -15.76
CA SER A 341 8.95 1.48 -14.51
C SER A 341 9.88 1.95 -13.39
N PHE A 342 11.03 1.30 -13.20
CA PHE A 342 12.03 1.75 -12.22
C PHE A 342 12.54 3.17 -12.53
N ALA A 343 12.82 3.49 -13.80
CA ALA A 343 13.31 4.80 -14.21
C ALA A 343 12.26 5.91 -13.99
N VAL A 344 11.03 5.70 -14.44
CA VAL A 344 9.91 6.64 -14.27
C VAL A 344 9.58 6.83 -12.80
N SER A 345 9.57 5.75 -12.01
CA SER A 345 9.34 5.84 -10.57
C SER A 345 10.45 6.61 -9.86
N ASP A 346 11.72 6.45 -10.23
CA ASP A 346 12.82 7.16 -9.57
C ASP A 346 12.76 8.65 -9.89
N LEU A 347 12.42 8.99 -11.14
CA LEU A 347 12.16 10.36 -11.55
C LEU A 347 10.94 10.95 -10.82
N SER A 348 9.80 10.26 -10.84
CA SER A 348 8.57 10.65 -10.14
C SER A 348 8.84 10.87 -8.65
N LYS A 349 9.59 9.97 -8.02
CA LYS A 349 9.96 10.12 -6.62
C LYS A 349 10.79 11.38 -6.38
N ARG A 350 11.82 11.63 -7.17
CA ARG A 350 12.72 12.79 -6.99
C ARG A 350 12.04 14.12 -7.31
N CYS A 351 11.18 14.15 -8.32
CA CYS A 351 10.54 15.35 -8.83
C CYS A 351 9.21 15.67 -8.14
N ILE A 352 8.50 14.67 -7.61
CA ILE A 352 7.14 14.82 -7.08
C ILE A 352 7.08 14.36 -5.62
N GLU A 353 7.46 13.12 -5.28
CA GLU A 353 7.30 12.60 -3.92
C GLU A 353 8.21 13.32 -2.90
N ASP A 354 9.52 13.35 -3.16
CA ASP A 354 10.54 13.88 -2.24
C ASP A 354 10.38 15.39 -1.97
N PRO A 355 10.05 16.26 -2.96
CA PRO A 355 9.80 17.67 -2.70
C PRO A 355 8.63 17.88 -1.74
N PHE A 356 7.50 17.19 -1.93
CA PHE A 356 6.33 17.35 -1.09
C PHE A 356 6.51 16.70 0.30
N ARG A 357 7.29 15.61 0.37
CA ARG A 357 7.64 14.92 1.63
C ARG A 357 8.64 15.71 2.48
N ARG A 358 9.69 16.27 1.88
CA ARG A 358 10.84 16.88 2.58
C ARG A 358 10.67 18.39 2.79
N GLN A 359 10.00 19.10 1.89
CA GLN A 359 9.89 20.57 1.95
C GLN A 359 8.79 21.09 2.88
N GLY A 360 8.44 20.32 3.93
CA GLY A 360 7.64 20.81 5.06
C GLY A 360 8.21 22.06 5.75
N THR A 361 9.40 22.54 5.34
CA THR A 361 10.04 23.79 5.80
C THR A 361 10.00 24.95 4.80
N ARG A 362 9.76 24.74 3.48
CA ARG A 362 9.67 25.84 2.47
C ARG A 362 8.26 26.03 1.90
N LEU A 363 7.57 24.95 1.52
CA LEU A 363 6.12 24.91 1.24
C LEU A 363 5.28 24.82 2.53
N GLY A 364 5.95 24.64 3.67
CA GLY A 364 5.36 24.59 5.01
C GLY A 364 4.66 25.87 5.47
N SER A 365 4.83 26.99 4.75
CA SER A 365 4.21 28.27 5.06
C SER A 365 2.73 28.36 4.63
N ARG A 366 2.23 27.49 3.72
CA ARG A 366 0.84 27.55 3.22
C ARG A 366 0.22 26.16 2.94
N PRO A 367 -0.02 25.33 3.97
CA PRO A 367 -0.63 23.98 3.80
C PRO A 367 -1.98 24.01 3.07
N VAL A 368 -2.75 25.07 3.25
CA VAL A 368 -4.06 25.25 2.62
C VAL A 368 -3.95 25.34 1.10
N LEU A 369 -2.98 26.08 0.56
CA LEU A 369 -2.80 26.21 -0.89
C LEU A 369 -2.37 24.89 -1.53
N LEU A 370 -1.48 24.14 -0.87
CA LEU A 370 -1.03 22.84 -1.35
C LEU A 370 -2.17 21.82 -1.38
N LEU A 371 -2.94 21.74 -0.29
CA LEU A 371 -4.11 20.85 -0.24
C LEU A 371 -5.19 21.29 -1.22
N GLY A 372 -5.44 22.60 -1.35
CA GLY A 372 -6.37 23.15 -2.33
C GLY A 372 -5.96 22.81 -3.76
N GLY A 373 -4.68 22.98 -4.12
CA GLY A 373 -4.17 22.63 -5.45
C GLY A 373 -4.30 21.14 -5.76
N LEU A 374 -3.97 20.26 -4.80
CA LEU A 374 -4.14 18.81 -4.94
C LEU A 374 -5.62 18.42 -5.05
N ALA A 375 -6.49 19.06 -4.28
CA ALA A 375 -7.93 18.82 -4.34
C ALA A 375 -8.52 19.23 -5.69
N VAL A 376 -8.11 20.40 -6.23
CA VAL A 376 -8.51 20.85 -7.57
C VAL A 376 -8.00 19.89 -8.63
N ALA A 377 -6.73 19.49 -8.57
CA ALA A 377 -6.17 18.54 -9.53
C ALA A 377 -6.89 17.18 -9.49
N MET A 378 -7.23 16.69 -8.30
CA MET A 378 -8.03 15.47 -8.16
C MET A 378 -9.45 15.65 -8.69
N ALA A 379 -10.09 16.79 -8.43
CA ALA A 379 -11.41 17.11 -8.95
C ALA A 379 -11.42 17.19 -10.47
N LEU A 380 -10.35 17.67 -11.10
CA LEU A 380 -10.18 17.67 -12.56
C LEU A 380 -10.06 16.25 -13.11
N VAL A 381 -9.29 15.37 -12.46
CA VAL A 381 -9.21 13.94 -12.84
C VAL A 381 -10.58 13.29 -12.74
N VAL A 382 -11.31 13.52 -11.65
CA VAL A 382 -12.67 12.99 -11.46
C VAL A 382 -13.62 13.55 -12.51
N GLY A 383 -13.64 14.87 -12.71
CA GLY A 383 -14.49 15.52 -13.71
C GLY A 383 -14.23 14.98 -15.12
N ALA A 384 -12.96 14.92 -15.54
CA ALA A 384 -12.58 14.35 -16.83
C ALA A 384 -13.03 12.88 -16.96
N GLY A 385 -12.81 12.06 -15.92
CA GLY A 385 -13.20 10.66 -15.92
C GLY A 385 -14.73 10.44 -15.95
N THR A 386 -15.52 11.33 -15.37
CA THR A 386 -16.98 11.24 -15.46
C THR A 386 -17.54 11.66 -16.82
N VAL A 387 -16.89 12.61 -17.51
CA VAL A 387 -17.37 13.17 -18.78
C VAL A 387 -16.90 12.35 -19.99
N ALA A 388 -15.65 11.89 -19.99
CA ALA A 388 -15.05 11.21 -21.14
C ALA A 388 -15.85 9.98 -21.65
N PRO A 389 -16.42 9.11 -20.79
CA PRO A 389 -17.25 8.00 -21.26
C PRO A 389 -18.52 8.43 -22.00
N GLY A 390 -19.12 9.56 -21.62
CA GLY A 390 -20.29 10.12 -22.33
C GLY A 390 -19.92 10.54 -23.74
N VAL A 391 -18.81 11.27 -23.88
CA VAL A 391 -18.27 11.68 -25.19
C VAL A 391 -17.96 10.48 -26.07
N ALA A 392 -17.31 9.44 -25.51
CA ALA A 392 -17.01 8.21 -26.22
C ALA A 392 -18.28 7.52 -26.74
N ARG A 393 -19.30 7.39 -25.89
CA ARG A 393 -20.58 6.77 -26.23
C ARG A 393 -21.28 7.53 -27.37
N ASP A 394 -21.33 8.85 -27.28
CA ASP A 394 -22.02 9.67 -28.27
C ASP A 394 -21.31 9.60 -29.64
N GLN A 395 -19.97 9.59 -29.65
CA GLN A 395 -19.20 9.42 -30.89
C GLN A 395 -19.37 8.03 -31.51
N LEU A 396 -19.37 6.96 -30.69
CA LEU A 396 -19.61 5.60 -31.17
C LEU A 396 -21.03 5.41 -31.72
N ALA A 397 -22.03 6.15 -31.20
CA ALA A 397 -23.37 6.16 -31.75
C ALA A 397 -23.40 6.82 -33.14
N CYS A 398 -22.75 7.99 -33.30
CA CYS A 398 -22.64 8.65 -34.59
C CYS A 398 -21.92 7.79 -35.65
N GLU A 399 -20.89 7.03 -35.27
CA GLU A 399 -20.16 6.11 -36.15
C GLU A 399 -21.01 4.88 -36.57
N ARG A 400 -22.09 4.55 -35.83
CA ARG A 400 -23.01 3.46 -36.19
C ARG A 400 -24.15 3.90 -37.10
N ASP A 401 -24.54 5.17 -37.01
CA ASP A 401 -25.70 5.74 -37.70
C ASP A 401 -25.35 6.38 -39.07
N GLY A 402 -24.06 6.56 -39.38
CA GLY A 402 -23.56 7.10 -40.65
C GLY A 402 -22.73 6.09 -41.42
#